data_AF-A0A0T6A4P2-F1
#
_entry.id   AF-A0A0T6A4P2-F1
#
_cell.length_a   1.000
_cell.length_b   1.000
_cell.length_c   1.000
_cell.angle_alpha   90.00
_cell.angle_beta   90.00
_cell.angle_gamma   90.00
#
_symmetry.space_group_name_H-M   'P 1'
#
loop_
_entity.id
_entity.type
_entity.pdbx_description
1 polymer ?
#
loop_
_entity_poly.entity_id
_entity_poly.type
_entity_poly.pdbx_seq_one_letter_code
_entity_poly.pdbx_strand_id
1 'polypeptide(L)'
;MRPSGGGKSSKGRSQKPTSRGILPWWEKLLYLFVAAIVATVWWSRVGPQHSVVSFPPATAAPAPQQKVAALPPPRAEEPPPRPSVPLRQWTVLFNFPTPGQTEVSRRTKIQIFFNRPVEREVTEWAFTIFPSTPGDFAWPRPDHLVFTPRGALQPDTEYTISLTPVDMSRAKEPYELLGARWSFITGQARTYGRDIQPLVGAYCSNCHASNGSAATVPLGTYRDVSKYVVPGRSGESRFYTFIQERRHHINMADPNHSTNTKLAVIRDWIDEDRGRQ
;
A
#
# COMPACT_ATOMS: atom_id res chain seq x y z
N MET A 1 36.07 -0.77 72.20
CA MET A 1 34.67 -0.34 72.41
C MET A 1 33.80 -0.93 71.30
N ARG A 2 32.83 -1.77 71.68
CA ARG A 2 31.64 -2.20 70.93
C ARG A 2 30.51 -1.16 71.18
N PRO A 3 29.29 -1.23 70.61
CA PRO A 3 28.81 -1.84 69.35
C PRO A 3 27.71 -1.00 68.61
N SER A 4 27.04 -1.65 67.64
CA SER A 4 25.61 -1.50 67.27
C SER A 4 25.25 -0.38 66.30
N GLY A 5 24.42 -0.54 65.26
CA GLY A 5 23.43 -1.58 64.97
C GLY A 5 22.13 -0.90 64.51
N GLY A 6 21.37 -1.52 63.61
CA GLY A 6 19.94 -1.26 63.45
C GLY A 6 19.52 -0.58 62.15
N GLY A 7 18.93 -1.36 61.25
CA GLY A 7 18.05 -0.83 60.20
C GLY A 7 16.68 -0.44 60.75
N LYS A 8 15.84 0.14 59.87
CA LYS A 8 14.39 -0.09 59.84
C LYS A 8 13.75 0.47 58.57
N SER A 9 12.98 -0.42 57.96
CA SER A 9 11.90 -0.19 57.01
C SER A 9 10.85 0.77 57.60
N SER A 10 10.33 1.70 56.80
CA SER A 10 8.99 2.27 57.02
C SER A 10 8.10 2.06 55.79
N LYS A 11 7.14 1.15 55.96
CA LYS A 11 5.90 1.10 55.19
C LYS A 11 5.11 2.38 55.49
N GLY A 12 4.86 3.19 54.47
CA GLY A 12 3.82 4.21 54.48
C GLY A 12 2.62 3.74 53.66
N ARG A 13 1.68 3.05 54.32
CA ARG A 13 0.33 2.79 53.80
C ARG A 13 -0.52 4.01 54.18
N SER A 14 -0.96 4.81 53.22
CA SER A 14 -1.98 5.83 53.46
C SER A 14 -3.04 5.82 52.35
N GLN A 15 -4.14 5.17 52.71
CA GLN A 15 -5.54 5.53 52.50
C GLN A 15 -5.97 6.18 51.17
N LYS A 16 -6.77 5.41 50.43
CA LYS A 16 -7.74 5.88 49.42
C LYS A 16 -8.75 6.85 50.06
N PRO A 17 -9.02 8.01 49.44
CA PRO A 17 -10.30 8.66 49.56
C PRO A 17 -11.25 8.16 48.46
N THR A 18 -12.37 7.57 48.90
CA THR A 18 -13.57 7.34 48.09
C THR A 18 -14.21 8.68 47.74
N SER A 19 -14.28 9.01 46.46
CA SER A 19 -15.20 10.04 45.96
C SER A 19 -16.11 9.45 44.90
N ARG A 20 -17.40 9.74 45.09
CA ARG A 20 -18.57 9.30 44.34
C ARG A 20 -18.50 9.69 42.86
N GLY A 21 -19.33 9.00 42.08
CA GLY A 21 -19.29 8.92 40.63
C GLY A 21 -19.37 10.24 39.88
N ILE A 22 -18.75 10.23 38.70
CA ILE A 22 -19.19 10.90 37.48
C ILE A 22 -18.73 9.98 36.32
N LEU A 23 -19.68 9.51 35.49
CA LEU A 23 -19.37 8.78 34.25
C LEU A 23 -18.68 9.72 33.24
N PRO A 24 -17.53 9.35 32.66
CA PRO A 24 -16.85 10.18 31.67
C PRO A 24 -17.43 10.01 30.25
N TRP A 25 -18.23 11.00 29.84
CA TRP A 25 -18.36 11.73 28.56
C TRP A 25 -17.92 11.22 27.16
N TRP A 26 -17.46 9.99 26.93
CA TRP A 26 -17.03 9.54 25.58
C TRP A 26 -17.93 8.50 24.90
N GLU A 27 -18.99 8.02 25.58
CA GLU A 27 -20.03 7.15 24.97
C GLU A 27 -21.15 7.94 24.22
N LYS A 28 -21.03 9.26 24.06
CA LYS A 28 -22.01 10.09 23.31
C LYS A 28 -21.44 10.73 22.03
N LEU A 29 -20.50 10.06 21.38
CA LEU A 29 -19.92 10.50 20.10
C LEU A 29 -20.07 9.45 18.99
N LEU A 30 -21.13 8.62 19.06
CA LEU A 30 -21.47 7.64 18.03
C LEU A 30 -22.86 7.82 17.40
N TYR A 31 -23.59 8.91 17.67
CA TYR A 31 -25.00 9.04 17.23
C TYR A 31 -25.45 10.47 16.87
N LEU A 32 -24.64 11.26 16.17
CA LEU A 32 -25.09 12.54 15.58
C LEU A 32 -24.45 12.84 14.22
N PHE A 33 -24.64 11.98 13.22
CA PHE A 33 -24.52 12.38 11.79
C PHE A 33 -25.37 11.51 10.84
N VAL A 34 -26.53 11.00 11.30
CA VAL A 34 -27.49 10.22 10.48
C VAL A 34 -28.92 10.78 10.55
N ALA A 35 -29.14 12.10 10.64
CA ALA A 35 -30.52 12.62 10.62
C ALA A 35 -30.63 14.09 10.15
N ALA A 36 -30.32 14.37 8.89
CA ALA A 36 -30.60 15.67 8.28
C ALA A 36 -31.22 15.56 6.87
N ILE A 37 -32.05 14.53 6.63
CA ILE A 37 -32.94 14.47 5.48
C ILE A 37 -34.28 13.89 5.97
N VAL A 38 -35.39 14.52 5.57
CA VAL A 38 -36.80 14.15 5.79
C VAL A 38 -37.45 14.67 7.10
N ALA A 39 -37.79 15.96 7.11
CA ALA A 39 -38.94 16.48 7.85
C ALA A 39 -39.93 17.11 6.86
N THR A 40 -40.47 16.28 5.98
CA THR A 40 -41.72 16.55 5.26
C THR A 40 -42.85 15.82 5.97
N VAL A 41 -44.03 16.41 5.94
CA VAL A 41 -45.33 15.84 6.33
C VAL A 41 -45.65 15.98 7.82
N TRP A 42 -46.42 17.03 8.16
CA TRP A 42 -47.68 16.96 8.93
C TRP A 42 -48.13 18.39 9.32
N TRP A 43 -49.02 18.99 8.52
CA TRP A 43 -50.35 19.35 9.01
C TRP A 43 -51.28 19.68 7.85
N SER A 44 -52.38 18.95 7.80
CA SER A 44 -53.41 19.01 6.78
C SER A 44 -54.57 19.91 7.21
N ARG A 45 -55.23 20.49 6.20
CA ARG A 45 -56.65 20.92 6.13
C ARG A 45 -57.08 22.18 6.92
N VAL A 46 -57.65 23.16 6.22
CA VAL A 46 -59.09 23.52 6.21
C VAL A 46 -59.38 24.61 5.15
N GLY A 47 -60.21 24.27 4.16
CA GLY A 47 -61.43 25.00 3.72
C GLY A 47 -61.37 26.34 2.94
N PRO A 48 -62.40 26.66 2.13
CA PRO A 48 -62.29 27.51 0.93
C PRO A 48 -63.17 28.79 0.92
N GLN A 49 -63.11 29.48 -0.24
CA GLN A 49 -64.06 30.43 -0.85
C GLN A 49 -63.88 31.93 -0.53
N HIS A 50 -63.64 32.76 -1.55
CA HIS A 50 -64.69 33.57 -2.19
C HIS A 50 -64.12 34.67 -3.13
N SER A 51 -64.80 34.77 -4.28
CA SER A 51 -65.16 35.98 -5.02
C SER A 51 -64.20 36.58 -6.06
N VAL A 52 -64.68 36.41 -7.30
CA VAL A 52 -64.34 37.04 -8.58
C VAL A 52 -64.37 38.56 -8.50
N VAL A 53 -63.37 39.22 -9.11
CA VAL A 53 -63.53 40.57 -9.67
C VAL A 53 -62.91 40.60 -11.06
N SER A 54 -63.78 40.71 -12.07
CA SER A 54 -63.40 41.00 -13.46
C SER A 54 -63.28 42.50 -13.68
N PHE A 55 -62.26 42.94 -14.41
CA PHE A 55 -62.17 44.30 -14.95
C PHE A 55 -62.07 44.29 -16.49
N PRO A 56 -62.65 45.29 -17.17
CA PRO A 56 -62.94 45.30 -18.62
C PRO A 56 -61.70 45.55 -19.51
N PRO A 57 -61.80 45.34 -20.84
CA PRO A 57 -60.65 45.38 -21.73
C PRO A 57 -60.29 46.82 -22.10
N ALA A 58 -58.99 47.15 -22.11
CA ALA A 58 -58.47 48.37 -22.67
C ALA A 58 -57.75 48.10 -23.99
N THR A 59 -58.13 48.91 -24.98
CA THR A 59 -57.85 48.90 -26.41
C THR A 59 -56.35 48.89 -26.75
N ALA A 60 -55.93 48.01 -27.65
CA ALA A 60 -54.57 47.99 -28.20
C ALA A 60 -54.37 49.12 -29.24
N ALA A 61 -53.33 49.93 -29.04
CA ALA A 61 -52.78 50.83 -30.07
C ALA A 61 -51.77 50.07 -30.96
N PRO A 62 -51.64 50.39 -32.26
CA PRO A 62 -50.70 49.70 -33.15
C PRO A 62 -49.26 50.20 -32.92
N ALA A 63 -48.32 49.27 -32.72
CA ALA A 63 -46.89 49.54 -32.70
C ALA A 63 -46.33 49.71 -34.13
N PRO A 64 -45.31 50.58 -34.34
CA PRO A 64 -44.74 50.86 -35.66
C PRO A 64 -43.92 49.69 -36.21
N GLN A 65 -44.07 49.40 -37.51
CA GLN A 65 -43.37 48.34 -38.22
C GLN A 65 -41.86 48.61 -38.31
N GLN A 66 -41.05 47.71 -37.74
CA GLN A 66 -39.60 47.77 -37.79
C GLN A 66 -39.07 47.19 -39.12
N LYS A 67 -38.26 47.98 -39.81
CA LYS A 67 -37.56 47.66 -41.06
C LYS A 67 -36.75 46.36 -40.92
N VAL A 68 -37.04 45.36 -41.76
CA VAL A 68 -36.35 44.07 -41.76
C VAL A 68 -34.91 44.24 -42.26
N ALA A 69 -33.92 43.93 -41.41
CA ALA A 69 -32.52 43.82 -41.81
C ALA A 69 -32.29 42.47 -42.52
N ALA A 70 -31.52 42.49 -43.60
CA ALA A 70 -31.15 41.29 -44.36
C ALA A 70 -30.34 40.30 -43.50
N LEU A 71 -30.65 39.01 -43.63
CA LEU A 71 -29.99 37.92 -42.90
C LEU A 71 -28.49 37.85 -43.25
N PRO A 72 -27.59 37.65 -42.27
CA PRO A 72 -26.19 37.34 -42.54
C PRO A 72 -26.05 35.96 -43.21
N PRO A 73 -25.00 35.72 -44.02
CA PRO A 73 -24.79 34.43 -44.68
C PRO A 73 -24.57 33.32 -43.63
N PRO A 74 -24.97 32.07 -43.94
CA PRO A 74 -24.81 30.96 -43.00
C PRO A 74 -23.32 30.74 -42.71
N ARG A 75 -22.96 30.80 -41.42
CA ARG A 75 -21.67 30.36 -40.90
C ARG A 75 -21.51 28.89 -41.30
N ALA A 76 -20.40 28.54 -41.95
CA ALA A 76 -20.03 27.15 -42.18
C ALA A 76 -20.06 26.42 -40.83
N GLU A 77 -21.00 25.50 -40.68
CA GLU A 77 -21.16 24.68 -39.50
C GLU A 77 -19.91 23.80 -39.41
N GLU A 78 -19.14 23.94 -38.33
CA GLU A 78 -18.01 23.06 -38.07
C GLU A 78 -18.54 21.62 -38.11
N PRO A 79 -17.89 20.69 -38.84
CA PRO A 79 -18.40 19.32 -38.97
C PRO A 79 -18.62 18.74 -37.57
N PRO A 80 -19.76 18.06 -37.34
CA PRO A 80 -20.13 17.62 -36.00
C PRO A 80 -18.99 16.81 -35.38
N PRO A 81 -18.71 16.96 -34.07
CA PRO A 81 -17.74 16.12 -33.40
C PRO A 81 -18.11 14.68 -33.71
N ARG A 82 -17.16 13.92 -34.27
CA ARG A 82 -17.38 12.51 -34.61
C ARG A 82 -18.05 11.85 -33.40
N PRO A 83 -19.12 11.05 -33.59
CA PRO A 83 -19.75 10.33 -32.49
C PRO A 83 -18.65 9.59 -31.73
N SER A 84 -18.43 9.99 -30.48
CA SER A 84 -17.47 9.39 -29.58
C SER A 84 -17.96 7.97 -29.31
N VAL A 85 -17.45 7.00 -30.09
CA VAL A 85 -17.57 5.59 -29.75
C VAL A 85 -17.11 5.45 -28.30
N PRO A 86 -17.91 4.87 -27.38
CA PRO A 86 -17.48 4.72 -26.01
C PRO A 86 -16.19 3.90 -25.98
N LEU A 87 -15.07 4.56 -25.69
CA LEU A 87 -13.76 3.94 -25.65
C LEU A 87 -13.79 2.81 -24.63
N ARG A 88 -13.24 1.65 -25.01
CA ARG A 88 -13.00 0.58 -24.04
C ARG A 88 -11.81 1.00 -23.19
N GLN A 89 -12.08 1.70 -22.08
CA GLN A 89 -11.04 2.17 -21.17
C GLN A 89 -10.47 1.03 -20.33
N TRP A 90 -9.15 0.90 -20.36
CA TRP A 90 -8.37 0.05 -19.47
C TRP A 90 -7.90 0.91 -18.29
N THR A 91 -8.33 0.53 -17.09
CA THR A 91 -8.03 1.26 -15.86
C THR A 91 -7.48 0.30 -14.83
N VAL A 92 -6.46 0.74 -14.10
CA VAL A 92 -5.92 0.00 -12.97
C VAL A 92 -6.94 0.01 -11.83
N LEU A 93 -7.39 -1.17 -11.41
CA LEU A 93 -8.24 -1.35 -10.23
C LEU A 93 -7.40 -1.51 -8.96
N PHE A 94 -6.39 -2.37 -9.03
CA PHE A 94 -5.52 -2.69 -7.90
C PHE A 94 -4.07 -2.79 -8.37
N ASN A 95 -3.16 -2.38 -7.50
CA ASN A 95 -1.74 -2.58 -7.68
C ASN A 95 -1.10 -3.07 -6.38
N PHE A 96 -0.03 -3.84 -6.53
CA PHE A 96 0.83 -4.24 -5.43
C PHE A 96 2.29 -4.05 -5.87
N PRO A 97 3.16 -3.43 -5.06
CA PRO A 97 2.88 -2.74 -3.79
C PRO A 97 1.86 -1.61 -3.95
N THR A 98 1.10 -1.32 -2.89
CA THR A 98 0.07 -0.27 -2.92
C THR A 98 0.72 1.13 -2.91
N PRO A 99 0.01 2.19 -3.35
CA PRO A 99 0.58 3.54 -3.36
C PRO A 99 1.03 3.99 -1.96
N GLY A 100 2.27 4.49 -1.86
CA GLY A 100 2.89 4.93 -0.61
C GLY A 100 3.30 3.82 0.36
N GLN A 101 3.20 2.55 -0.02
CA GLN A 101 3.58 1.44 0.86
C GLN A 101 5.07 1.50 1.19
N THR A 102 5.42 1.36 2.47
CA THR A 102 6.80 1.32 2.95
C THR A 102 7.21 -0.08 3.41
N GLU A 103 8.50 -0.28 3.67
CA GLU A 103 9.08 -1.56 4.10
C GLU A 103 8.74 -2.72 3.17
N VAL A 104 8.57 -2.42 1.88
CA VAL A 104 8.27 -3.42 0.86
C VAL A 104 9.47 -4.33 0.67
N SER A 105 9.23 -5.64 0.56
CA SER A 105 10.28 -6.61 0.26
C SER A 105 11.06 -6.21 -1.00
N ARG A 106 12.40 -6.24 -0.91
CA ARG A 106 13.27 -5.95 -2.04
C ARG A 106 13.18 -6.99 -3.16
N ARG A 107 12.57 -8.15 -2.89
CA ARG A 107 12.27 -9.21 -3.87
C ARG A 107 10.79 -9.21 -4.27
N THR A 108 10.06 -8.14 -3.98
CA THR A 108 8.65 -8.02 -4.33
C THR A 108 8.44 -8.11 -5.84
N LYS A 109 7.29 -8.63 -6.24
CA LYS A 109 6.78 -8.55 -7.60
C LYS A 109 5.82 -7.37 -7.69
N ILE A 110 5.85 -6.66 -8.81
CA ILE A 110 4.86 -5.63 -9.10
C ILE A 110 3.68 -6.29 -9.77
N GLN A 111 2.47 -6.06 -9.26
CA GLN A 111 1.24 -6.63 -9.79
C GLN A 111 0.28 -5.51 -10.12
N ILE A 112 -0.38 -5.61 -11.27
CA ILE A 112 -1.37 -4.64 -11.73
C ILE A 112 -2.59 -5.42 -12.20
N PHE A 113 -3.74 -5.09 -11.66
CA PHE A 113 -5.03 -5.65 -12.04
C PHE A 113 -5.85 -4.59 -12.75
N PHE A 114 -6.31 -4.90 -13.95
CA PHE A 114 -7.12 -4.03 -14.77
C PHE A 114 -8.61 -4.33 -14.59
N ASN A 115 -9.46 -3.38 -14.98
CA ASN A 115 -10.91 -3.53 -14.98
C ASN A 115 -11.44 -4.53 -16.02
N ARG A 116 -10.59 -5.00 -16.94
CA ARG A 116 -10.91 -5.93 -18.02
C ARG A 116 -9.63 -6.49 -18.66
N PRO A 117 -9.72 -7.52 -19.51
CA PRO A 117 -8.60 -7.94 -20.37
C PRO A 117 -8.02 -6.78 -21.18
N VAL A 118 -6.69 -6.69 -21.25
CA VAL A 118 -5.94 -5.64 -21.97
C VAL A 118 -5.00 -6.24 -23.01
N GLU A 119 -4.51 -5.42 -23.95
CA GLU A 119 -3.47 -5.83 -24.90
C GLU A 119 -2.10 -5.79 -24.23
N ARG A 120 -1.39 -6.92 -24.26
CA ARG A 120 -0.22 -7.16 -23.42
C ARG A 120 0.97 -6.31 -23.87
N GLU A 121 1.24 -6.34 -25.16
CA GLU A 121 2.37 -5.67 -25.80
C GLU A 121 2.28 -4.16 -25.58
N VAL A 122 1.08 -3.58 -25.66
CA VAL A 122 0.82 -2.16 -25.41
C VAL A 122 1.04 -1.82 -23.94
N THR A 123 0.52 -2.65 -23.04
CA THR A 123 0.63 -2.41 -21.60
C THR A 123 2.08 -2.53 -21.12
N GLU A 124 2.82 -3.51 -21.64
CA GLU A 124 4.25 -3.70 -21.35
C GLU A 124 5.09 -2.53 -21.88
N TRP A 125 4.79 -2.04 -23.10
CA TRP A 125 5.42 -0.85 -23.64
C TRP A 125 5.13 0.42 -22.82
N ALA A 126 3.90 0.57 -22.33
CA ALA A 126 3.49 1.71 -21.51
C ALA A 126 4.06 1.67 -20.08
N PHE A 127 4.50 0.50 -19.61
CA PHE A 127 5.01 0.30 -18.25
C PHE A 127 6.43 0.82 -18.09
N THR A 128 6.64 1.58 -17.01
CA THR A 128 7.96 2.03 -16.56
C THR A 128 8.10 1.89 -15.05
N ILE A 129 9.32 1.61 -14.61
CA ILE A 129 9.74 1.61 -13.20
C ILE A 129 10.98 2.49 -13.04
N PHE A 130 10.98 3.35 -12.03
CA PHE A 130 12.11 4.22 -11.69
C PHE A 130 12.46 4.08 -10.20
N PRO A 131 13.73 3.87 -9.79
CA PRO A 131 14.91 3.67 -10.64
C PRO A 131 14.77 2.51 -11.63
N SER A 132 15.39 2.66 -12.81
CA SER A 132 15.28 1.66 -13.87
C SER A 132 15.75 0.31 -13.36
N THR A 133 14.87 -0.69 -13.47
CA THR A 133 15.09 -2.03 -12.92
C THR A 133 14.80 -3.05 -14.01
N PRO A 134 15.77 -3.92 -14.36
CA PRO A 134 15.52 -5.01 -15.28
C PRO A 134 14.59 -6.04 -14.63
N GLY A 135 13.64 -6.53 -15.40
CA GLY A 135 12.66 -7.52 -14.96
C GLY A 135 12.01 -8.22 -16.13
N ASP A 136 11.11 -9.13 -15.81
CA ASP A 136 10.38 -9.94 -16.78
C ASP A 136 8.88 -9.82 -16.51
N PHE A 137 8.09 -9.73 -17.58
CA PHE A 137 6.63 -9.67 -17.53
C PHE A 137 6.01 -11.07 -17.58
N ALA A 138 4.89 -11.23 -16.88
CA ALA A 138 4.04 -12.39 -16.93
C ALA A 138 2.58 -11.99 -16.85
N TRP A 139 1.71 -12.78 -17.49
CA TRP A 139 0.27 -12.55 -17.51
C TRP A 139 -0.48 -13.78 -17.02
N PRO A 140 -0.64 -13.96 -15.69
CA PRO A 140 -1.40 -15.08 -15.13
C PRO A 140 -2.85 -15.11 -15.62
N ARG A 141 -3.42 -13.93 -15.91
CA ARG A 141 -4.75 -13.73 -16.50
C ARG A 141 -4.69 -12.58 -17.50
N PRO A 142 -5.65 -12.47 -18.45
CA PRO A 142 -5.68 -11.38 -19.44
C PRO A 142 -5.78 -9.97 -18.86
N ASP A 143 -6.23 -9.83 -17.61
CA ASP A 143 -6.40 -8.58 -16.86
C ASP A 143 -5.35 -8.38 -15.76
N HIS A 144 -4.34 -9.24 -15.67
CA HIS A 144 -3.37 -9.27 -14.57
C HIS A 144 -1.94 -9.27 -15.10
N LEU A 145 -1.27 -8.12 -14.99
CA LEU A 145 0.15 -7.99 -15.28
C LEU A 145 0.96 -8.24 -14.02
N VAL A 146 2.02 -9.05 -14.15
CA VAL A 146 3.04 -9.25 -13.10
C VAL A 146 4.40 -8.92 -13.68
N PHE A 147 5.09 -7.94 -13.09
CA PHE A 147 6.49 -7.64 -13.38
C PHE A 147 7.38 -8.15 -12.24
N THR A 148 8.33 -9.02 -12.59
CA THR A 148 9.28 -9.62 -11.64
C THR A 148 10.67 -9.03 -11.87
N PRO A 149 11.19 -8.19 -10.95
CA PRO A 149 12.58 -7.74 -11.00
C PRO A 149 13.55 -8.94 -11.06
N ARG A 150 14.58 -8.88 -11.92
CA ARG A 150 15.59 -9.96 -12.03
C ARG A 150 16.53 -10.03 -10.83
N GLY A 151 16.70 -8.90 -10.15
CA GLY A 151 17.53 -8.77 -8.95
C GLY A 151 16.73 -8.17 -7.80
N ALA A 152 17.32 -8.22 -6.59
CA ALA A 152 16.77 -7.49 -5.47
C ALA A 152 16.80 -5.98 -5.77
N LEU A 153 15.69 -5.30 -5.50
CA LEU A 153 15.59 -3.85 -5.53
C LEU A 153 16.60 -3.22 -4.56
N GLN A 154 16.96 -1.96 -4.80
CA GLN A 154 17.84 -1.21 -3.92
C GLN A 154 17.18 -1.04 -2.54
N PRO A 155 17.95 -1.06 -1.45
CA PRO A 155 17.42 -0.85 -0.11
C PRO A 155 17.00 0.61 0.11
N ASP A 156 16.00 0.83 0.96
CA ASP A 156 15.54 2.17 1.36
C ASP A 156 15.36 3.15 0.19
N THR A 157 14.85 2.63 -0.93
CA THR A 157 14.72 3.35 -2.19
C THR A 157 13.26 3.47 -2.55
N GLU A 158 12.85 4.69 -2.90
CA GLU A 158 11.53 4.92 -3.48
C GLU A 158 11.53 4.47 -4.95
N TYR A 159 10.63 3.54 -5.26
CA TYR A 159 10.35 3.09 -6.61
C TYR A 159 9.02 3.67 -7.09
N THR A 160 9.04 4.31 -8.25
CA THR A 160 7.84 4.81 -8.93
C THR A 160 7.49 3.94 -10.11
N ILE A 161 6.26 3.46 -10.16
CA ILE A 161 5.67 2.79 -11.32
C ILE A 161 4.86 3.82 -12.10
N SER A 162 4.95 3.78 -13.43
CA SER A 162 4.10 4.58 -14.30
C SER A 162 3.63 3.76 -15.50
N LEU A 163 2.35 3.90 -15.81
CA LEU A 163 1.74 3.53 -17.08
C LEU A 163 1.49 4.80 -17.86
N THR A 164 2.18 4.98 -18.98
CA THR A 164 1.93 6.09 -19.90
C THR A 164 0.56 5.90 -20.56
N PRO A 165 -0.30 6.93 -20.63
CA PRO A 165 -1.55 6.83 -21.37
C PRO A 165 -1.32 6.44 -22.83
N VAL A 166 -2.17 5.54 -23.37
CA VAL A 166 -2.14 5.13 -24.78
C VAL A 166 -3.54 5.18 -25.35
N ASP A 167 -3.73 5.94 -26.42
CA ASP A 167 -4.95 5.94 -27.21
C ASP A 167 -4.64 5.33 -28.59
N MET A 168 -5.30 4.21 -28.90
CA MET A 168 -5.24 3.59 -30.22
C MET A 168 -6.62 3.63 -30.89
N SER A 169 -6.88 4.75 -31.55
CA SER A 169 -8.05 4.96 -32.41
C SER A 169 -8.00 4.21 -33.76
N ARG A 170 -6.98 3.38 -34.02
CA ARG A 170 -6.77 2.67 -35.30
C ARG A 170 -6.96 1.16 -35.25
N ALA A 171 -7.19 0.56 -34.07
CA ALA A 171 -7.58 -0.84 -33.98
C ALA A 171 -9.04 -1.00 -34.45
N LYS A 172 -9.44 -2.22 -34.85
CA LYS A 172 -10.83 -2.53 -35.23
C LYS A 172 -11.85 -2.17 -34.14
N GLU A 173 -11.40 -2.05 -32.89
CA GLU A 173 -12.12 -1.58 -31.73
C GLU A 173 -11.24 -0.54 -30.99
N PRO A 174 -11.64 0.73 -30.87
CA PRO A 174 -10.83 1.74 -30.21
C PRO A 174 -10.74 1.46 -28.70
N TYR A 175 -9.53 1.53 -28.15
CA TYR A 175 -9.25 1.37 -26.73
C TYR A 175 -8.35 2.49 -26.22
N GLU A 176 -8.43 2.72 -24.92
CA GLU A 176 -7.66 3.74 -24.22
C GLU A 176 -7.09 3.12 -22.94
N LEU A 177 -5.76 3.05 -22.82
CA LEU A 177 -5.10 2.83 -21.55
C LEU A 177 -5.03 4.16 -20.81
N LEU A 178 -5.75 4.25 -19.69
CA LEU A 178 -5.63 5.41 -18.81
C LEU A 178 -4.29 5.35 -18.08
N GLY A 179 -3.58 6.49 -18.06
CA GLY A 179 -2.33 6.59 -17.33
C GLY A 179 -2.52 6.35 -15.84
N ALA A 180 -1.51 5.73 -15.23
CA ALA A 180 -1.47 5.50 -13.79
C ALA A 180 -0.05 5.74 -13.28
N ARG A 181 0.07 6.29 -12.07
CA ARG A 181 1.37 6.51 -11.42
C ARG A 181 1.24 6.32 -9.92
N TRP A 182 2.14 5.57 -9.33
CA TRP A 182 2.24 5.41 -7.89
C TRP A 182 3.68 5.07 -7.50
N SER A 183 4.01 5.24 -6.22
CA SER A 183 5.29 4.86 -5.68
C SER A 183 5.17 3.97 -4.45
N PHE A 184 6.26 3.30 -4.10
CA PHE A 184 6.44 2.54 -2.87
C PHE A 184 7.90 2.62 -2.43
N ILE A 185 8.17 2.38 -1.15
CA ILE A 185 9.52 2.41 -0.58
C ILE A 185 9.91 1.00 -0.15
N THR A 186 11.03 0.51 -0.67
CA THR A 186 11.61 -0.77 -0.27
C THR A 186 12.16 -0.70 1.14
N GLY A 187 12.14 -1.83 1.85
CA GLY A 187 12.76 -1.92 3.18
C GLY A 187 14.27 -1.71 3.17
N GLN A 188 14.79 -1.48 4.38
CA GLN A 188 16.19 -1.22 4.66
C GLN A 188 17.11 -2.41 4.32
N ALA A 189 18.38 -2.13 3.98
CA ALA A 189 19.40 -3.17 3.80
C ALA A 189 19.61 -3.94 5.09
N ARG A 190 19.70 -5.27 5.03
CA ARG A 190 19.94 -6.09 6.23
C ARG A 190 21.37 -5.91 6.75
N THR A 191 21.50 -5.81 8.07
CA THR A 191 22.80 -5.72 8.75
C THR A 191 22.93 -6.82 9.79
N TYR A 192 24.17 -7.26 10.04
CA TYR A 192 24.41 -8.25 11.08
C TYR A 192 23.89 -7.77 12.44
N GLY A 193 24.28 -6.56 12.86
CA GLY A 193 23.93 -6.05 14.20
C GLY A 193 22.43 -5.89 14.44
N ARG A 194 21.69 -5.37 13.45
CA ARG A 194 20.24 -5.15 13.60
C ARG A 194 19.42 -6.43 13.41
N ASP A 195 19.75 -7.23 12.40
CA ASP A 195 18.84 -8.29 11.93
C ASP A 195 19.30 -9.70 12.33
N ILE A 196 20.61 -9.93 12.50
CA ILE A 196 21.18 -11.28 12.66
C ILE A 196 21.66 -11.53 14.08
N GLN A 197 22.32 -10.55 14.69
CA GLN A 197 22.83 -10.64 16.05
C GLN A 197 21.74 -11.00 17.07
N PRO A 198 20.50 -10.45 17.00
CA PRO A 198 19.43 -10.88 17.90
C PRO A 198 19.02 -12.34 17.70
N LEU A 199 19.03 -12.84 16.46
CA LEU A 199 18.73 -14.24 16.15
C LEU A 199 19.82 -15.18 16.68
N VAL A 200 21.08 -14.83 16.43
CA VAL A 200 22.24 -15.58 16.94
C VAL A 200 22.26 -15.57 18.47
N GLY A 201 22.03 -14.42 19.09
CA GLY A 201 21.95 -14.28 20.54
C GLY A 201 20.86 -15.16 21.16
N ALA A 202 19.66 -15.15 20.59
CA ALA A 202 18.51 -15.87 21.13
C ALA A 202 18.61 -17.39 20.94
N TYR A 203 19.21 -17.85 19.84
CA TYR A 203 19.08 -19.24 19.41
C TYR A 203 20.41 -19.98 19.21
N CYS A 204 21.56 -19.31 19.18
CA CYS A 204 22.84 -19.97 18.91
C CYS A 204 23.80 -19.81 20.09
N SER A 205 23.85 -18.62 20.69
CA SER A 205 24.89 -18.26 21.65
C SER A 205 24.99 -19.17 22.88
N ASN A 206 23.89 -19.72 23.39
CA ASN A 206 23.93 -20.58 24.59
C ASN A 206 24.69 -21.89 24.35
N CYS A 207 24.44 -22.56 23.22
CA CYS A 207 25.11 -23.84 22.91
C CYS A 207 26.49 -23.63 22.29
N HIS A 208 26.71 -22.52 21.59
CA HIS A 208 27.96 -22.19 20.93
C HIS A 208 28.88 -21.28 21.76
N ALA A 209 28.56 -21.07 23.04
CA ALA A 209 29.47 -20.46 24.00
C ALA A 209 30.66 -21.39 24.30
N SER A 210 31.72 -20.86 24.89
CA SER A 210 32.94 -21.62 25.20
C SER A 210 32.72 -22.82 26.14
N ASN A 211 31.64 -22.80 26.93
CA ASN A 211 31.22 -23.87 27.83
C ASN A 211 29.97 -24.63 27.33
N GLY A 212 29.50 -24.33 26.13
CA GLY A 212 28.29 -24.92 25.56
C GLY A 212 28.56 -26.26 24.86
N SER A 213 27.49 -26.98 24.52
CA SER A 213 27.53 -28.28 23.85
C SER A 213 28.14 -28.25 22.44
N ALA A 214 28.26 -27.07 21.83
CA ALA A 214 28.79 -26.84 20.50
C ALA A 214 29.94 -25.80 20.49
N ALA A 215 30.69 -25.69 21.59
CA ALA A 215 31.77 -24.71 21.79
C ALA A 215 32.84 -24.68 20.68
N THR A 216 33.05 -25.78 19.96
CA THR A 216 34.03 -25.88 18.85
C THR A 216 33.69 -24.97 17.66
N VAL A 217 32.42 -24.58 17.52
CA VAL A 217 31.94 -23.70 16.44
C VAL A 217 31.51 -22.38 17.06
N PRO A 218 32.41 -21.40 17.25
CA PRO A 218 32.03 -20.12 17.82
C PRO A 218 31.07 -19.40 16.88
N LEU A 219 29.99 -18.84 17.43
CA LEU A 219 29.00 -18.03 16.69
C LEU A 219 28.67 -16.71 17.41
N GLY A 220 29.35 -16.39 18.51
CA GLY A 220 28.97 -15.26 19.38
C GLY A 220 29.23 -13.87 18.80
N THR A 221 29.99 -13.74 17.71
CA THR A 221 30.34 -12.46 17.09
C THR A 221 30.17 -12.48 15.58
N TYR A 222 30.08 -11.30 14.95
CA TYR A 222 30.09 -11.18 13.48
C TYR A 222 31.30 -11.89 12.85
N ARG A 223 32.49 -11.73 13.44
CA ARG A 223 33.73 -12.35 12.95
C ARG A 223 33.66 -13.88 12.99
N ASP A 224 32.92 -14.44 13.95
CA ASP A 224 32.79 -15.89 14.06
C ASP A 224 31.74 -16.44 13.11
N VAL A 225 30.60 -15.74 12.96
CA VAL A 225 29.55 -16.10 11.99
C VAL A 225 30.05 -15.98 10.54
N SER A 226 30.77 -14.90 10.22
CA SER A 226 31.27 -14.63 8.86
C SER A 226 32.23 -15.70 8.33
N LYS A 227 32.94 -16.44 9.19
CA LYS A 227 33.76 -17.61 8.79
C LYS A 227 32.96 -18.70 8.07
N TYR A 228 31.65 -18.72 8.28
CA TYR A 228 30.73 -19.72 7.73
C TYR A 228 29.75 -19.13 6.70
N VAL A 229 29.98 -17.88 6.29
CA VAL A 229 29.15 -17.16 5.32
C VAL A 229 29.98 -16.90 4.06
N VAL A 230 29.40 -17.25 2.91
CA VAL A 230 29.88 -16.85 1.59
C VAL A 230 29.00 -15.67 1.15
N PRO A 231 29.53 -14.42 1.14
CA PRO A 231 28.74 -13.25 0.79
C PRO A 231 28.01 -13.43 -0.54
N GLY A 232 26.71 -13.18 -0.52
CA GLY A 232 25.85 -13.34 -1.67
C GLY A 232 25.40 -14.75 -2.01
N ARG A 233 25.92 -15.77 -1.34
CA ARG A 233 25.67 -17.16 -1.69
C ARG A 233 25.18 -17.90 -0.46
N SER A 234 23.93 -17.63 -0.05
CA SER A 234 23.30 -18.32 1.08
C SER A 234 23.33 -19.85 0.92
N GLY A 235 23.09 -20.37 -0.29
CA GLY A 235 23.18 -21.81 -0.58
C GLY A 235 24.59 -22.43 -0.44
N GLU A 236 25.66 -21.62 -0.46
CA GLU A 236 27.05 -22.06 -0.22
C GLU A 236 27.53 -21.72 1.19
N SER A 237 26.73 -20.96 1.94
CA SER A 237 27.06 -20.52 3.29
C SER A 237 26.72 -21.61 4.30
N ARG A 238 27.74 -22.25 4.87
CA ARG A 238 27.57 -23.29 5.90
C ARG A 238 26.69 -22.83 7.07
N PHE A 239 26.76 -21.55 7.44
CA PHE A 239 25.89 -20.95 8.46
C PHE A 239 24.40 -21.10 8.11
N TYR A 240 24.02 -20.89 6.84
CA TYR A 240 22.64 -20.98 6.40
C TYR A 240 22.19 -22.42 6.17
N THR A 241 22.98 -23.21 5.44
CA THR A 241 22.60 -24.56 5.02
C THR A 241 22.42 -25.51 6.21
N PHE A 242 23.29 -25.45 7.21
CA PHE A 242 23.16 -26.30 8.41
C PHE A 242 21.93 -25.98 9.27
N ILE A 243 21.49 -24.71 9.31
CA ILE A 243 20.25 -24.32 10.01
C ILE A 243 19.04 -24.79 9.20
N GLN A 244 19.10 -24.69 7.87
CA GLN A 244 18.03 -25.14 6.96
C GLN A 244 17.81 -26.66 7.01
N GLU A 245 18.87 -27.45 7.09
CA GLU A 245 18.83 -28.92 7.10
C GLU A 245 18.19 -29.53 8.37
N ARG A 246 17.75 -28.71 9.33
CA ARG A 246 17.15 -29.15 10.61
C ARG A 246 18.06 -30.10 11.42
N ARG A 247 19.38 -30.01 11.21
CA ARG A 247 20.39 -30.77 11.97
C ARG A 247 20.69 -30.19 13.35
N HIS A 248 19.91 -29.20 13.79
CA HIS A 248 20.00 -28.58 15.10
C HIS A 248 18.78 -28.96 15.94
N HIS A 249 18.98 -29.17 17.24
CA HIS A 249 17.89 -29.38 18.21
C HIS A 249 17.00 -28.14 18.37
N ILE A 250 17.41 -27.00 17.80
CA ILE A 250 16.66 -25.76 17.75
C ILE A 250 16.00 -25.67 16.37
N ASN A 251 14.68 -25.86 16.35
CA ASN A 251 13.92 -25.78 15.10
C ASN A 251 13.69 -24.32 14.72
N MET A 252 14.57 -23.74 13.88
CA MET A 252 14.34 -22.45 13.23
C MET A 252 13.43 -22.53 11.99
N ALA A 253 13.09 -23.75 11.56
CA ALA A 253 12.39 -24.03 10.33
C ALA A 253 11.10 -24.81 10.60
N ASP A 254 10.06 -24.17 11.13
CA ASP A 254 8.75 -24.83 11.30
C ASP A 254 8.18 -25.21 9.91
N PRO A 255 7.61 -26.43 9.72
CA PRO A 255 7.00 -26.86 8.46
C PRO A 255 5.74 -26.08 8.03
N ASN A 256 5.07 -25.33 8.91
CA ASN A 256 3.78 -24.69 8.62
C ASN A 256 3.84 -23.19 8.29
N HIS A 257 5.01 -22.61 8.01
CA HIS A 257 5.09 -21.23 7.52
C HIS A 257 5.72 -21.17 6.12
N SER A 258 4.93 -20.66 5.17
CA SER A 258 5.43 -20.17 3.88
C SER A 258 6.54 -19.15 4.13
N THR A 259 7.80 -19.54 3.87
CA THR A 259 9.03 -18.83 4.24
C THR A 259 9.14 -18.56 5.74
N ASN A 260 9.84 -19.43 6.48
CA ASN A 260 10.25 -19.14 7.85
C ASN A 260 10.94 -17.77 7.91
N THR A 261 10.26 -16.74 8.43
CA THR A 261 10.69 -15.33 8.39
C THR A 261 12.11 -15.14 8.91
N LYS A 262 12.52 -15.93 9.92
CA LYS A 262 13.87 -15.89 10.51
C LYS A 262 14.95 -16.40 9.55
N LEU A 263 14.69 -17.53 8.87
CA LEU A 263 15.60 -18.06 7.84
C LEU A 263 15.62 -17.15 6.61
N ALA A 264 14.48 -16.54 6.26
CA ALA A 264 14.44 -15.54 5.19
C ALA A 264 15.31 -14.32 5.54
N VAL A 265 15.24 -13.82 6.78
CA VAL A 265 16.12 -12.73 7.25
C VAL A 265 17.60 -13.10 7.13
N ILE A 266 18.00 -14.31 7.54
CA ILE A 266 19.40 -14.77 7.42
C ILE A 266 19.80 -14.91 5.95
N ARG A 267 18.95 -15.55 5.13
CA ARG A 267 19.19 -15.72 3.69
C ARG A 267 19.36 -14.37 2.99
N ASP A 268 18.43 -13.45 3.24
CA ASP A 268 18.41 -12.15 2.59
C ASP A 268 19.61 -11.33 3.05
N TRP A 269 19.99 -11.36 4.34
CA TRP A 269 21.24 -10.73 4.79
C TRP A 269 22.48 -11.26 4.07
N ILE A 270 22.62 -12.58 3.92
CA ILE A 270 23.76 -13.16 3.22
C ILE A 270 23.74 -12.78 1.74
N ASP A 271 22.59 -12.95 1.08
CA ASP A 271 22.45 -12.72 -0.36
C ASP A 271 22.63 -11.24 -0.73
N GLU A 272 22.23 -10.33 0.16
CA GLU A 272 22.34 -8.88 0.00
C GLU A 272 23.75 -8.34 0.27
N ASP A 273 24.63 -9.13 0.90
CA ASP A 273 26.01 -8.72 1.21
C ASP A 273 26.94 -8.67 -0.02
N ARG A 274 26.40 -8.91 -1.23
CA ARG A 274 27.11 -8.72 -2.51
C ARG A 274 27.37 -7.24 -2.77
N GLY A 275 28.41 -6.68 -2.13
CA GLY A 275 28.86 -5.31 -2.42
C GLY A 275 29.41 -4.50 -1.25
N ARG A 276 29.63 -5.11 -0.07
CA ARG A 276 30.25 -4.44 1.10
C ARG A 276 31.71 -4.86 1.34
N GLN A 277 32.46 -5.09 0.26
CA GLN A 277 33.92 -5.21 0.31
C GLN A 277 34.56 -3.91 -0.16
#